data_AF-A0A1U8PLI8-F1
#
_entry.id   AF-A0A1U8PLI8-F1
#
_cell.length_a   1.000
_cell.length_b   1.000
_cell.length_c   1.000
_cell.angle_alpha   90.00
_cell.angle_beta   90.00
_cell.angle_gamma   90.00
#
_symmetry.space_group_name_H-M   'P 1'
#
loop_
_entity.id
_entity.type
_entity.pdbx_description
1 polymer ?
#
loop_
_entity_poly.entity_id
_entity_poly.type
_entity_poly.pdbx_seq_one_letter_code
_entity_poly.pdbx_strand_id
1 'polypeptide(L)'
;MAKPIGSTPIFSLFVMFSLLYSGSSQTIPNERKTWCIANPLASNSALAANIEYICSQLDCGSINPKGPCFEPNSRMHHASFAMNLYYQANDRHLADCNFINSGLVSLIDPSYGNCSFHSGGGLADEEPSETWCVAKPGTSDELLQLNINFACNLVDCNATHSGGVCYYPATLINHASYAMNLYYQITGRKKSNCNFRETSLIVSSDPSYGNCSYPCFTVQ
;
A
#
# COMPACT_ATOMS: atom_id res chain seq x y z
N MET A 1 69.37 -37.05 10.75
CA MET A 1 69.39 -37.62 12.12
C MET A 1 69.11 -36.49 13.09
N ALA A 2 68.10 -36.67 13.93
CA ALA A 2 67.58 -35.67 14.86
C ALA A 2 68.53 -35.36 16.02
N LYS A 3 68.44 -34.14 16.57
CA LYS A 3 68.48 -33.93 18.02
C LYS A 3 67.75 -32.61 18.43
N PRO A 4 67.01 -32.60 19.55
CA PRO A 4 66.19 -31.49 20.03
C PRO A 4 66.86 -30.72 21.19
N ILE A 5 66.41 -29.49 21.47
CA ILE A 5 66.45 -28.68 22.72
C ILE A 5 65.47 -27.51 22.42
N GLY A 6 64.57 -26.98 23.24
CA GLY A 6 64.28 -27.06 24.67
C GLY A 6 63.72 -25.69 25.11
N SER A 7 62.52 -25.70 25.69
CA SER A 7 61.92 -24.81 26.71
C SER A 7 61.91 -23.26 26.61
N THR A 8 60.67 -22.74 26.45
CA THR A 8 59.90 -21.73 27.27
C THR A 8 60.47 -20.31 27.55
N PRO A 9 59.67 -19.38 28.13
CA PRO A 9 58.38 -18.79 27.72
C PRO A 9 58.48 -17.23 27.72
N ILE A 10 57.34 -16.51 27.80
CA ILE A 10 57.13 -15.14 28.37
C ILE A 10 56.53 -14.13 27.38
N PHE A 11 55.27 -13.78 27.67
CA PHE A 11 54.62 -12.47 27.55
C PHE A 11 55.16 -11.48 26.51
N SER A 12 54.35 -11.14 25.49
CA SER A 12 54.06 -9.74 25.16
C SER A 12 53.06 -9.60 24.01
N LEU A 13 52.24 -8.55 24.12
CA LEU A 13 51.43 -7.90 23.09
C LEU A 13 50.07 -8.54 22.73
N PHE A 14 49.16 -8.49 23.71
CA PHE A 14 47.86 -7.87 23.43
C PHE A 14 48.11 -6.35 23.22
N VAL A 15 47.33 -5.73 22.33
CA VAL A 15 47.21 -4.29 22.01
C VAL A 15 47.77 -3.92 20.62
N MET A 16 46.86 -3.34 19.82
CA MET A 16 47.00 -2.74 18.47
C MET A 16 46.87 -3.65 17.25
N PHE A 17 45.66 -4.12 16.97
CA PHE A 17 45.17 -4.17 15.59
C PHE A 17 43.73 -3.68 15.50
N SER A 18 43.50 -2.52 16.12
CA SER A 18 42.36 -1.66 15.79
C SER A 18 42.88 -0.62 14.78
N LEU A 19 42.02 -0.24 13.84
CA LEU A 19 42.25 0.70 12.72
C LEU A 19 42.77 0.01 11.46
N LEU A 20 41.84 -0.53 10.66
CA LEU A 20 41.66 -0.29 9.23
C LEU A 20 40.50 -1.20 8.72
N TYR A 21 39.36 -1.16 9.38
CA TYR A 21 38.09 -1.44 8.71
C TYR A 21 37.33 -0.12 8.74
N SER A 22 37.58 0.69 7.71
CA SER A 22 36.67 1.78 7.36
C SER A 22 35.35 1.14 7.01
N GLY A 23 34.52 0.88 8.03
CA GLY A 23 33.11 0.60 7.86
C GLY A 23 32.52 1.85 7.24
N SER A 24 32.48 1.88 5.91
CA SER A 24 31.60 2.77 5.18
C SER A 24 30.23 2.58 5.80
N SER A 25 29.75 3.60 6.52
CA SER A 25 28.33 3.76 6.79
C SER A 25 27.68 3.89 5.43
N GLN A 26 27.33 2.75 4.82
CA GLN A 26 26.39 2.74 3.72
C GLN A 26 25.11 3.32 4.33
N THR A 27 24.75 4.51 3.88
CA THR A 27 23.39 5.01 4.05
C THR A 27 22.48 3.93 3.50
N ILE A 28 21.79 3.22 4.38
CA ILE A 28 20.79 2.22 4.02
C ILE A 28 19.83 2.89 3.03
N PRO A 29 19.55 2.28 1.86
CA PRO A 29 18.55 2.80 0.95
C PRO A 29 17.26 3.02 1.72
N ASN A 30 16.64 4.19 1.56
CA ASN A 30 15.38 4.53 2.22
C ASN A 30 14.36 3.42 1.97
N GLU A 31 14.11 2.56 2.96
CA GLU A 31 13.19 1.43 2.84
C GLU A 31 11.79 1.99 2.57
N ARG A 32 11.32 1.91 1.33
CA ARG A 32 9.97 2.36 1.00
C ARG A 32 8.96 1.38 1.55
N LYS A 33 8.14 1.89 2.46
CA LYS A 33 7.00 1.16 3.02
C LYS A 33 5.88 1.09 1.98
N THR A 34 5.28 -0.08 1.88
CA THR A 34 4.12 -0.36 1.03
C THR A 34 3.08 -1.11 1.82
N TRP A 35 1.83 -0.95 1.40
CA TRP A 35 0.67 -1.64 1.96
C TRP A 35 -0.17 -2.23 0.84
N CYS A 36 -0.93 -3.27 1.14
CA CYS A 36 -1.94 -3.78 0.21
C CYS A 36 -3.32 -3.31 0.67
N ILE A 37 -4.07 -2.67 -0.22
CA ILE A 37 -5.47 -2.29 0.02
C ILE A 37 -6.36 -2.95 -1.02
N ALA A 38 -7.65 -3.04 -0.75
CA ALA A 38 -8.59 -3.58 -1.72
C ALA A 38 -8.92 -2.56 -2.82
N ASN A 39 -9.07 -3.04 -4.06
CA ASN A 39 -9.41 -2.24 -5.23
C ASN A 39 -10.87 -1.73 -5.13
N PRO A 40 -11.16 -0.42 -5.24
CA PRO A 40 -12.52 0.12 -5.23
C PRO A 40 -13.48 -0.48 -6.28
N LEU A 41 -12.96 -1.04 -7.37
CA LEU A 41 -13.75 -1.75 -8.39
C LEU A 41 -14.04 -3.21 -8.05
N ALA A 42 -13.43 -3.76 -7.00
CA ALA A 42 -13.62 -5.15 -6.62
C ALA A 42 -15.06 -5.40 -6.14
N SER A 43 -15.63 -6.51 -6.59
CA SER A 43 -16.96 -6.93 -6.16
C SER A 43 -16.95 -7.38 -4.69
N ASN A 44 -18.10 -7.21 -4.00
CA ASN A 44 -18.26 -7.69 -2.63
C ASN A 44 -18.01 -9.21 -2.49
N SER A 45 -18.27 -10.01 -3.52
CA SER A 45 -17.98 -11.45 -3.50
C SER A 45 -16.48 -11.73 -3.56
N ALA A 46 -15.73 -11.03 -4.42
CA ALA A 46 -14.27 -11.14 -4.47
C ALA A 46 -13.64 -10.72 -3.13
N LEU A 47 -14.08 -9.59 -2.57
CA LEU A 47 -13.58 -9.12 -1.27
C LEU A 47 -13.89 -10.09 -0.13
N ALA A 48 -15.09 -10.69 -0.13
CA ALA A 48 -15.44 -11.71 0.86
C ALA A 48 -14.57 -12.96 0.72
N ALA A 49 -14.33 -13.43 -0.51
CA ALA A 49 -13.47 -14.58 -0.77
C ALA A 49 -12.01 -14.32 -0.33
N ASN A 50 -11.49 -13.11 -0.53
CA ASN A 50 -10.16 -12.72 -0.05
C ASN A 50 -10.10 -12.79 1.48
N ILE A 51 -11.09 -12.21 2.18
CA ILE A 51 -11.16 -12.25 3.65
C ILE A 51 -11.17 -13.70 4.13
N GLU A 52 -12.05 -14.54 3.58
CA GLU A 52 -12.17 -15.95 3.97
C GLU A 52 -10.86 -16.73 3.75
N TYR A 53 -10.25 -16.58 2.58
CA TYR A 53 -8.97 -17.23 2.25
C TYR A 53 -7.86 -16.83 3.22
N ILE A 54 -7.71 -15.53 3.48
CA ILE A 54 -6.63 -15.01 4.33
C ILE A 54 -6.85 -15.41 5.80
N CYS A 55 -8.07 -15.21 6.31
CA CYS A 55 -8.38 -15.48 7.72
C CYS A 55 -8.47 -16.98 8.06
N SER A 56 -8.45 -17.86 7.04
CA SER A 56 -8.24 -19.30 7.24
C SER A 56 -6.79 -19.66 7.58
N GLN A 57 -5.84 -18.74 7.35
CA GLN A 57 -4.40 -18.97 7.50
C GLN A 57 -3.72 -17.99 8.47
N LEU A 58 -4.27 -16.77 8.61
CA LEU A 58 -3.73 -15.69 9.45
C LEU A 58 -4.75 -15.24 10.49
N ASP A 59 -4.27 -14.65 11.59
CA ASP A 59 -5.14 -14.08 12.61
C ASP A 59 -5.75 -12.75 12.15
N CYS A 60 -7.07 -12.76 11.93
CA CYS A 60 -7.88 -11.60 11.59
C CYS A 60 -8.60 -10.98 12.80
N GLY A 61 -8.13 -11.22 14.03
CA GLY A 61 -8.72 -10.68 15.25
C GLY A 61 -9.01 -9.18 15.22
N SER A 62 -8.20 -8.39 14.50
CA SER A 62 -8.36 -6.93 14.42
C SER A 62 -9.61 -6.46 13.67
N ILE A 63 -10.15 -7.26 12.74
CA ILE A 63 -11.35 -6.93 11.95
C ILE A 63 -12.62 -7.61 12.48
N ASN A 64 -12.50 -8.41 13.54
CA ASN A 64 -13.65 -9.02 14.20
C ASN A 64 -14.41 -8.00 15.06
N PRO A 65 -15.68 -8.27 15.47
CA PRO A 65 -16.43 -7.38 16.34
C PRO A 65 -15.62 -6.99 17.59
N LYS A 66 -15.58 -5.68 17.89
CA LYS A 66 -14.75 -5.03 18.94
C LYS A 66 -13.25 -4.92 18.64
N GLY A 67 -12.80 -5.41 17.50
CA GLY A 67 -11.43 -5.21 17.03
C GLY A 67 -11.18 -3.74 16.63
N PRO A 68 -9.92 -3.27 16.68
CA PRO A 68 -9.54 -1.88 16.36
C PRO A 68 -9.82 -1.48 14.89
N CYS A 69 -9.95 -2.45 14.00
CA CYS A 69 -10.22 -2.28 12.57
C CYS A 69 -11.60 -2.87 12.18
N PHE A 70 -12.51 -3.00 13.14
CA PHE A 70 -13.87 -3.41 12.82
C PHE A 70 -14.63 -2.30 12.11
N GLU A 71 -14.50 -1.06 12.58
CA GLU A 71 -15.21 0.09 12.02
C GLU A 71 -14.34 0.87 11.01
N PRO A 72 -14.90 1.26 9.84
CA PRO A 72 -16.28 1.02 9.44
C PRO A 72 -16.50 -0.42 8.98
N ASN A 73 -17.62 -1.01 9.43
CA ASN A 73 -18.00 -2.38 9.13
C ASN A 73 -18.39 -2.55 7.66
N SER A 74 -17.40 -2.75 6.79
CA SER A 74 -17.58 -2.97 5.36
C SER A 74 -16.60 -3.99 4.82
N ARG A 75 -17.00 -4.74 3.80
CA ARG A 75 -16.11 -5.68 3.09
C ARG A 75 -14.89 -4.99 2.52
N MET A 76 -15.06 -3.78 1.98
CA MET A 76 -13.96 -2.95 1.46
C MET A 76 -12.89 -2.69 2.52
N HIS A 77 -13.31 -2.31 3.72
CA HIS A 77 -12.40 -2.03 4.82
C HIS A 77 -11.73 -3.30 5.38
N HIS A 78 -12.53 -4.33 5.70
CA HIS A 78 -12.02 -5.58 6.25
C HIS A 78 -11.09 -6.31 5.28
N ALA A 79 -11.42 -6.34 3.99
CA ALA A 79 -10.57 -6.94 2.97
C ALA A 79 -9.26 -6.17 2.83
N SER A 80 -9.28 -4.83 2.84
CA SER A 80 -8.04 -4.05 2.80
C SER A 80 -7.11 -4.40 3.95
N PHE A 81 -7.63 -4.55 5.17
CA PHE A 81 -6.82 -4.93 6.32
C PHE A 81 -6.27 -6.36 6.19
N ALA A 82 -7.13 -7.34 5.88
CA ALA A 82 -6.72 -8.73 5.71
C ALA A 82 -5.70 -8.89 4.58
N MET A 83 -5.93 -8.25 3.43
CA MET A 83 -5.01 -8.28 2.29
C MET A 83 -3.66 -7.64 2.64
N ASN A 84 -3.63 -6.59 3.46
CA ASN A 84 -2.37 -6.09 3.99
C ASN A 84 -1.67 -7.13 4.87
N LEU A 85 -2.37 -7.80 5.81
CA LEU A 85 -1.75 -8.85 6.63
C LEU A 85 -1.08 -9.92 5.77
N TYR A 86 -1.79 -10.41 4.74
CA TYR A 86 -1.26 -11.39 3.80
C TYR A 86 -0.04 -10.86 3.03
N TYR A 87 -0.15 -9.65 2.49
CA TYR A 87 0.92 -9.00 1.75
C TYR A 87 2.19 -8.83 2.60
N GLN A 88 2.06 -8.42 3.86
CA GLN A 88 3.18 -8.29 4.79
C GLN A 88 3.78 -9.66 5.17
N ALA A 89 2.95 -10.70 5.31
CA ALA A 89 3.40 -12.05 5.66
C ALA A 89 4.16 -12.76 4.52
N ASN A 90 4.01 -12.29 3.27
CA ASN A 90 4.66 -12.86 2.08
C ASN A 90 5.74 -11.92 1.52
N ASP A 91 6.50 -11.24 2.39
CA ASP A 91 7.63 -10.37 2.01
C ASP A 91 7.29 -9.26 1.01
N ARG A 92 6.00 -8.90 0.88
CA ARG A 92 5.51 -7.77 0.08
C ARG A 92 5.80 -7.88 -1.42
N HIS A 93 5.87 -9.09 -2.00
CA HIS A 93 5.96 -9.19 -3.45
C HIS A 93 4.71 -8.59 -4.10
N LEU A 94 4.87 -7.82 -5.18
CA LEU A 94 3.75 -7.13 -5.84
C LEU A 94 2.63 -8.11 -6.23
N ALA A 95 2.98 -9.34 -6.62
CA ALA A 95 2.02 -10.38 -6.95
C ALA A 95 1.13 -10.81 -5.78
N ASP A 96 1.63 -10.73 -4.54
CA ASP A 96 0.89 -11.11 -3.33
C ASP A 96 -0.21 -10.09 -2.96
N CYS A 97 -0.20 -8.90 -3.57
CA CYS A 97 -1.28 -7.93 -3.43
C CYS A 97 -2.30 -7.99 -4.59
N ASN A 98 -2.10 -8.83 -5.62
CA ASN A 98 -2.96 -8.81 -6.80
C ASN A 98 -4.39 -9.31 -6.49
N PHE A 99 -4.53 -10.48 -5.85
CA PHE A 99 -5.82 -11.10 -5.53
C PHE A 99 -6.82 -11.09 -6.72
N ILE A 100 -6.38 -11.46 -7.93
CA ILE A 100 -7.22 -11.40 -9.15
C ILE A 100 -7.69 -9.96 -9.41
N ASN A 101 -6.75 -9.02 -9.46
CA ASN A 101 -6.92 -7.57 -9.63
C ASN A 101 -7.84 -6.90 -8.59
N SER A 102 -8.10 -7.55 -7.46
CA SER A 102 -8.91 -7.00 -6.38
C SER A 102 -8.09 -6.31 -5.29
N GLY A 103 -6.76 -6.24 -5.42
CA GLY A 103 -5.89 -5.48 -4.54
C GLY A 103 -4.97 -4.49 -5.26
N LEU A 104 -4.52 -3.49 -4.52
CA LEU A 104 -3.68 -2.39 -4.98
C LEU A 104 -2.56 -2.13 -3.97
N VAL A 105 -1.34 -1.96 -4.48
CA VAL A 105 -0.19 -1.60 -3.65
C VAL A 105 -0.23 -0.09 -3.39
N SER A 106 -0.44 0.30 -2.15
CA SER A 106 -0.39 1.69 -1.67
C SER A 106 1.02 2.08 -1.25
N LEU A 107 1.43 3.29 -1.63
CA LEU A 107 2.65 3.97 -1.19
C LEU A 107 2.42 4.87 0.03
N ILE A 108 1.17 5.00 0.45
CA ILE A 108 0.75 5.83 1.58
C ILE A 108 0.09 4.94 2.64
N ASP A 109 0.38 5.24 3.90
CA ASP A 109 -0.18 4.53 5.04
C ASP A 109 -1.73 4.65 5.04
N PRO A 110 -2.47 3.53 4.91
CA PRO A 110 -3.92 3.53 4.94
C PRO A 110 -4.50 3.58 6.37
N SER A 111 -3.66 3.59 7.41
CA SER A 111 -4.09 3.69 8.81
C SER A 111 -4.97 4.92 9.07
N TYR A 112 -5.89 4.78 10.01
CA TYR A 112 -6.76 5.85 10.49
C TYR A 112 -7.31 5.51 11.88
N GLY A 113 -7.59 6.53 12.68
CA GLY A 113 -8.10 6.33 14.05
C GLY A 113 -7.24 5.34 14.84
N ASN A 114 -7.87 4.30 15.37
CA ASN A 114 -7.19 3.22 16.10
C ASN A 114 -6.83 2.01 15.22
N CYS A 115 -7.22 2.03 13.93
CA CYS A 115 -6.90 0.96 12.99
C CYS A 115 -5.53 1.22 12.35
N SER A 116 -4.53 0.45 12.77
CA SER A 116 -3.15 0.58 12.26
C SER A 116 -2.80 -0.55 11.30
N PHE A 117 -2.43 -0.17 10.08
CA PHE A 117 -1.92 -1.07 9.06
C PHE A 117 -0.40 -1.16 9.20
N HIS A 118 0.08 -2.31 9.67
CA HIS A 118 1.51 -2.56 9.78
C HIS A 118 2.20 -2.54 8.40
N SER A 119 3.45 -2.08 8.38
CA SER A 119 4.35 -2.14 7.22
C SER A 119 5.74 -2.63 7.67
N GLY A 120 6.28 -3.61 6.94
CA GLY A 120 7.66 -4.05 7.11
C GLY A 120 8.69 -3.10 6.48
N GLY A 121 9.96 -3.31 6.82
CA GLY A 121 11.13 -2.66 6.21
C GLY A 121 11.71 -3.49 5.06
N GLY A 122 12.06 -2.87 3.93
CA GLY A 122 12.74 -3.51 2.78
C GLY A 122 12.24 -3.10 1.38
N LEU A 123 13.04 -3.44 0.37
CA LEU A 123 13.33 -2.78 -0.92
C LEU A 123 12.15 -2.42 -1.83
N ALA A 124 12.01 -1.13 -2.14
CA ALA A 124 11.66 -0.69 -3.49
C ALA A 124 12.80 0.21 -3.98
N ASP A 125 13.65 -0.30 -4.85
CA ASP A 125 14.83 0.41 -5.36
C ASP A 125 14.51 1.46 -6.44
N GLU A 126 13.24 1.59 -6.86
CA GLU A 126 12.86 2.57 -7.89
C GLU A 126 11.48 3.17 -7.62
N GLU A 127 11.32 4.50 -7.79
CA GLU A 127 10.00 5.14 -7.73
C GLU A 127 9.14 4.59 -8.87
N PRO A 128 7.89 4.17 -8.63
CA PRO A 128 7.02 3.74 -9.71
C PRO A 128 6.79 4.88 -10.71
N SER A 129 7.00 4.59 -12.00
CA SER A 129 6.78 5.54 -13.11
C SER A 129 5.31 5.89 -13.31
N GLU A 130 4.41 5.02 -12.84
CA GLU A 130 2.96 5.12 -12.96
C GLU A 130 2.32 4.98 -11.59
N THR A 131 1.43 5.91 -11.27
CA THR A 131 0.73 5.97 -9.99
C THR A 131 -0.68 6.48 -10.22
N TRP A 132 -1.59 6.06 -9.33
CA TRP A 132 -2.98 6.48 -9.31
C TRP A 132 -3.36 7.00 -7.94
N CYS A 133 -4.38 7.86 -7.88
CA CYS A 133 -4.96 8.34 -6.64
C CYS A 133 -6.31 7.67 -6.38
N VAL A 134 -6.44 6.93 -5.29
CA VAL A 134 -7.69 6.27 -4.90
C VAL A 134 -8.15 6.72 -3.53
N ALA A 135 -9.43 6.52 -3.21
CA ALA A 135 -9.96 6.81 -1.89
C ALA A 135 -9.42 5.80 -0.86
N LYS A 136 -9.08 6.29 0.33
CA LYS A 136 -8.60 5.48 1.44
C LYS A 136 -9.73 4.57 1.94
N PRO A 137 -9.51 3.25 2.12
CA PRO A 137 -10.48 2.38 2.77
C PRO A 137 -10.81 2.90 4.17
N GLY A 138 -12.10 2.93 4.51
CA GLY A 138 -12.56 3.43 5.80
C GLY A 138 -12.92 4.92 5.82
N THR A 139 -12.77 5.63 4.71
CA THR A 139 -13.30 7.00 4.55
C THR A 139 -14.82 6.97 4.65
N SER A 140 -15.42 7.88 5.43
CA SER A 140 -16.87 7.98 5.56
C SER A 140 -17.55 8.46 4.27
N ASP A 141 -18.80 8.07 4.07
CA ASP A 141 -19.60 8.47 2.91
C ASP A 141 -19.68 9.99 2.73
N GLU A 142 -19.75 10.75 3.83
CA GLU A 142 -19.72 12.22 3.81
C GLU A 142 -18.42 12.75 3.18
N LEU A 143 -17.27 12.23 3.62
CA LEU A 143 -15.96 12.65 3.11
C LEU A 143 -15.75 12.17 1.67
N LEU A 144 -16.20 10.96 1.32
CA LEU A 144 -16.18 10.46 -0.05
C LEU A 144 -17.00 11.37 -0.98
N GLN A 145 -18.19 11.78 -0.55
CA GLN A 145 -19.03 12.69 -1.34
C GLN A 145 -18.36 14.07 -1.50
N LEU A 146 -17.70 14.59 -0.46
CA LEU A 146 -16.93 15.83 -0.57
C LEU A 146 -15.77 15.71 -1.56
N ASN A 147 -15.08 14.57 -1.59
CA ASN A 147 -14.02 14.32 -2.56
C ASN A 147 -14.55 14.29 -4.00
N ILE A 148 -15.67 13.61 -4.23
CA ILE A 148 -16.37 13.59 -5.53
C ILE A 148 -16.72 15.02 -5.94
N ASN A 149 -17.41 15.76 -5.07
CA ASN A 149 -17.85 17.13 -5.36
C ASN A 149 -16.67 18.05 -5.68
N PHE A 150 -15.57 17.96 -4.92
CA PHE A 150 -14.37 18.74 -5.18
C PHE A 150 -13.75 18.39 -6.54
N ALA A 151 -13.48 17.11 -6.78
CA ALA A 151 -12.79 16.68 -8.00
C ALA A 151 -13.64 16.97 -9.25
N CYS A 152 -14.93 16.63 -9.23
CA CYS A 152 -15.81 16.78 -10.39
C CYS A 152 -16.14 18.23 -10.75
N ASN A 153 -15.83 19.20 -9.88
CA ASN A 153 -15.86 20.62 -10.24
C ASN A 153 -14.65 21.04 -11.11
N LEU A 154 -13.60 20.21 -11.17
CA LEU A 154 -12.32 20.50 -11.84
C LEU A 154 -12.02 19.52 -12.98
N VAL A 155 -12.67 18.35 -13.00
CA VAL A 155 -12.52 17.31 -14.03
C VAL A 155 -13.86 16.77 -14.50
N ASP A 156 -13.90 16.16 -15.70
CA ASP A 156 -15.09 15.50 -16.22
C ASP A 156 -15.33 14.12 -15.57
N CYS A 157 -16.34 14.04 -14.70
CA CYS A 157 -16.75 12.81 -14.03
C CYS A 157 -17.89 12.05 -14.73
N ASN A 158 -18.20 12.33 -16.00
CA ASN A 158 -19.29 11.63 -16.71
C ASN A 158 -19.15 10.11 -16.70
N ALA A 159 -17.92 9.58 -16.66
CA ALA A 159 -17.67 8.14 -16.56
C ALA A 159 -18.21 7.50 -15.26
N THR A 160 -18.40 8.26 -14.18
CA THR A 160 -18.94 7.77 -12.89
C THR A 160 -20.42 8.09 -12.72
N HIS A 161 -21.06 8.76 -13.67
CA HIS A 161 -22.51 9.01 -13.64
C HIS A 161 -23.28 7.79 -14.17
N SER A 162 -24.59 7.73 -13.93
CA SER A 162 -25.43 6.65 -14.43
C SER A 162 -25.27 6.47 -15.94
N GLY A 163 -24.98 5.25 -16.39
CA GLY A 163 -24.67 4.94 -17.79
C GLY A 163 -23.20 5.12 -18.19
N GLY A 164 -22.36 5.69 -17.32
CA GLY A 164 -20.92 5.81 -17.52
C GLY A 164 -20.17 4.49 -17.36
N VAL A 165 -19.01 4.38 -18.02
CA VAL A 165 -18.18 3.15 -18.07
C VAL A 165 -17.63 2.71 -16.71
N CYS A 166 -17.51 3.64 -15.76
CA CYS A 166 -17.01 3.44 -14.40
C CYS A 166 -18.10 3.63 -13.34
N TYR A 167 -19.37 3.64 -13.74
CA TYR A 167 -20.49 3.75 -12.80
C TYR A 167 -20.56 2.54 -11.86
N TYR A 168 -20.31 1.33 -12.36
CA TYR A 168 -20.36 0.11 -11.56
C TYR A 168 -18.97 -0.31 -11.07
N PRO A 169 -18.84 -0.71 -9.79
CA PRO A 169 -19.88 -0.75 -8.76
C PRO A 169 -20.34 0.66 -8.33
N ALA A 170 -21.65 0.82 -8.09
CA ALA A 170 -22.27 2.10 -7.73
C ALA A 170 -22.05 2.43 -6.24
N THR A 171 -20.79 2.57 -5.85
CA THR A 171 -20.36 2.90 -4.49
C THR A 171 -19.64 4.24 -4.47
N LEU A 172 -19.77 4.98 -3.38
CA LEU A 172 -19.09 6.26 -3.22
C LEU A 172 -17.57 6.11 -3.27
N ILE A 173 -17.02 5.01 -2.74
CA ILE A 173 -15.57 4.78 -2.77
C ILE A 173 -15.05 4.58 -4.19
N ASN A 174 -15.80 3.89 -5.06
CA ASN A 174 -15.44 3.76 -6.47
C ASN A 174 -15.49 5.11 -7.19
N HIS A 175 -16.61 5.82 -7.08
CA HIS A 175 -16.79 7.11 -7.76
C HIS A 175 -15.78 8.16 -7.28
N ALA A 176 -15.53 8.23 -5.96
CA ALA A 176 -14.51 9.09 -5.39
C ALA A 176 -13.12 8.73 -5.91
N SER A 177 -12.75 7.45 -5.90
CA SER A 177 -11.43 6.99 -6.38
C SER A 177 -11.19 7.37 -7.84
N TYR A 178 -12.20 7.19 -8.70
CA TYR A 178 -12.07 7.54 -10.12
C TYR A 178 -11.93 9.07 -10.31
N ALA A 179 -12.79 9.86 -9.67
CA ALA A 179 -12.75 11.33 -9.75
C ALA A 179 -11.43 11.91 -9.20
N MET A 180 -10.98 11.39 -8.05
CA MET A 180 -9.71 11.76 -7.44
C MET A 180 -8.53 11.39 -8.32
N ASN A 181 -8.55 10.23 -8.98
CA ASN A 181 -7.53 9.87 -9.96
C ASN A 181 -7.49 10.85 -11.13
N LEU A 182 -8.63 11.16 -11.76
CA LEU A 182 -8.68 12.13 -12.85
C LEU A 182 -8.02 13.45 -12.46
N TYR A 183 -8.40 14.01 -11.30
CA TYR A 183 -7.80 15.24 -10.78
C TYR A 183 -6.29 15.10 -10.54
N TYR A 184 -5.86 13.99 -9.93
CA TYR A 184 -4.45 13.70 -9.66
C TYR A 184 -3.62 13.63 -10.94
N GLN A 185 -4.14 13.01 -12.00
CA GLN A 185 -3.47 12.89 -13.29
C GLN A 185 -3.30 14.25 -13.97
N ILE A 186 -4.38 15.03 -14.11
CA ILE A 186 -4.33 16.31 -14.86
C ILE A 186 -3.53 17.40 -14.14
N THR A 187 -3.33 17.28 -12.83
CA THR A 187 -2.57 18.25 -12.03
C THR A 187 -1.09 17.87 -11.88
N GLY A 188 -0.64 16.80 -12.54
CA GLY A 188 0.78 16.44 -12.63
C GLY A 188 1.27 15.49 -11.55
N ARG A 189 0.40 14.62 -11.01
CA ARG A 189 0.75 13.48 -10.14
C ARG A 189 1.59 13.77 -8.90
N LYS A 190 1.61 15.02 -8.42
CA LYS A 190 2.32 15.40 -7.18
C LYS A 190 1.60 14.81 -5.97
N LYS A 191 2.37 14.43 -4.94
CA LYS A 191 1.80 13.90 -3.68
C LYS A 191 0.75 14.84 -3.06
N SER A 192 0.94 16.15 -3.18
CA SER A 192 -0.02 17.17 -2.74
C SER A 192 -1.38 17.09 -3.45
N ASN A 193 -1.41 16.62 -4.69
CA ASN A 193 -2.62 16.57 -5.51
C ASN A 193 -3.46 15.32 -5.22
N CYS A 194 -2.87 14.32 -4.58
CA CYS A 194 -3.59 13.19 -3.99
C CYS A 194 -3.66 13.33 -2.47
N ASN A 195 -3.93 14.54 -1.98
CA ASN A 195 -4.21 14.79 -0.56
C ASN A 195 -5.61 15.39 -0.39
N PHE A 196 -6.60 14.52 -0.30
CA PHE A 196 -8.00 14.87 -0.05
C PHE A 196 -8.28 14.84 1.45
N ARG A 197 -7.61 15.71 2.23
CA ARG A 197 -7.73 15.73 3.70
C ARG A 197 -7.40 14.36 4.31
N GLU A 198 -6.34 13.73 3.83
CA GLU A 198 -5.87 12.41 4.26
C GLU A 198 -6.83 11.23 4.00
N THR A 199 -7.85 11.43 3.16
CA THR A 199 -8.80 10.38 2.74
C THR A 199 -8.45 9.74 1.40
N SER A 200 -7.22 9.92 0.95
CA SER A 200 -6.71 9.48 -0.35
C SER A 200 -5.39 8.74 -0.22
N LEU A 201 -5.14 7.82 -1.14
CA LEU A 201 -3.94 6.99 -1.21
C LEU A 201 -3.36 7.05 -2.61
N ILE A 202 -2.03 7.11 -2.68
CA ILE A 202 -1.31 6.92 -3.93
C ILE A 202 -0.99 5.43 -4.04
N VAL A 203 -1.43 4.80 -5.13
CA VAL A 203 -1.17 3.39 -5.43
C VAL A 203 -0.27 3.25 -6.65
N SER A 204 0.55 2.21 -6.68
CA SER A 204 1.48 1.88 -7.76
C SER A 204 1.03 0.66 -8.58
N SER A 205 -0.20 0.19 -8.38
CA SER A 205 -0.83 -0.87 -9.16
C SER A 205 -2.05 -0.28 -9.87
N ASP A 206 -2.24 -0.65 -11.14
CA ASP A 206 -3.34 -0.16 -11.96
C ASP A 206 -4.70 -0.55 -11.33
N PRO A 207 -5.55 0.41 -10.92
CA PRO A 207 -6.87 0.12 -10.38
C PRO A 207 -7.87 -0.42 -11.40
N SER A 208 -7.58 -0.33 -12.70
CA SER A 208 -8.47 -0.73 -13.78
C SER A 208 -8.99 -2.16 -13.62
N TYR A 209 -10.30 -2.34 -13.77
CA TYR A 209 -10.93 -3.65 -13.67
C TYR A 209 -12.17 -3.73 -14.56
N GLY A 210 -12.30 -4.84 -15.30
CA GLY A 210 -13.38 -5.02 -16.27
C GLY A 210 -13.36 -3.92 -17.33
N ASN A 211 -14.49 -3.22 -17.49
CA ASN A 211 -14.65 -2.16 -18.49
C ASN A 211 -14.30 -0.76 -17.96
N CYS A 212 -14.00 -0.62 -16.67
CA CYS A 212 -13.59 0.65 -16.09
C CYS A 212 -12.06 0.75 -16.11
N SER A 213 -11.54 1.63 -16.98
CA SER A 213 -10.10 1.89 -17.09
C SER A 213 -9.76 3.20 -16.38
N TYR A 214 -8.80 3.13 -15.46
CA TYR A 214 -8.24 4.29 -14.77
C TYR A 214 -7.16 4.91 -15.64
N PRO A 215 -7.31 6.17 -16.09
CA PRO A 215 -6.27 6.80 -16.89
C PRO A 215 -5.00 7.01 -16.07
N CYS A 216 -3.86 6.80 -16.72
CA CYS A 216 -2.54 7.22 -16.29
C CYS A 216 -1.95 8.08 -17.42
N PHE A 217 -1.82 9.39 -17.21
CA PHE A 217 -1.30 10.28 -18.25
C PHE A 217 0.21 10.44 -18.07
N THR A 218 0.96 10.16 -19.14
CA THR A 218 2.37 10.53 -19.21
C THR A 218 2.45 12.06 -19.19
N VAL A 219 3.19 12.62 -18.23
CA VAL A 219 3.47 14.07 -18.20
C VAL A 219 4.41 14.32 -19.39
N GLN A 220 3.94 15.07 -20.39
CA GLN A 220 4.75 15.53 -21.51
C GLN A 220 5.64 16.70 -21.10
#